data_AF-A0A945I4A5-F1
#
_entry.id   AF-A0A945I4A5-F1
#
_cell.length_a   1.000
_cell.length_b   1.000
_cell.length_c   1.000
_cell.angle_alpha   90.00
_cell.angle_beta   90.00
_cell.angle_gamma   90.00
#
_symmetry.space_group_name_H-M   'P 1'
#
loop_
_entity.id
_entity.type
_entity.pdbx_description
1 polymer ?
#
loop_
_entity_poly.entity_id
_entity_poly.type
_entity_poly.pdbx_seq_one_letter_code
_entity_poly.pdbx_strand_id
1 'polypeptide(L)'
;MEDLAERYKDQAVRSIFLYTREAHPGENYRHHTSMDDKRANARAFKEHSNINREIFLDDLIGSAHRRYGTLPNMTWIMGRGGFIHYKSAWTGVDDVEQVLKGVIDFQENRIKNEWVPFYSERSAWSKRDPKKFQEGLERTGPQAVADFAGVAAARKNAKPDPEVAPKIPGNFFEPEKD
;
A
#
# COMPACT_ATOMS: atom_id res chain seq x y z
N MET A 1 3.43 2.21 -9.92
CA MET A 1 2.80 0.87 -10.01
C MET A 1 2.31 0.56 -11.41
N GLU A 2 1.66 1.49 -12.14
CA GLU A 2 1.21 1.21 -13.52
C GLU A 2 2.35 0.75 -14.43
N ASP A 3 3.46 1.48 -14.47
CA ASP A 3 4.64 1.10 -15.28
C ASP A 3 5.21 -0.27 -14.90
N LEU A 4 5.18 -0.61 -13.60
CA LEU A 4 5.62 -1.92 -13.13
C LEU A 4 4.66 -3.01 -13.60
N ALA A 5 3.36 -2.78 -13.51
CA ALA A 5 2.36 -3.74 -13.98
C ALA A 5 2.48 -3.99 -15.49
N GLU A 6 2.70 -2.94 -16.27
CA GLU A 6 2.88 -3.04 -17.72
C GLU A 6 4.11 -3.88 -18.09
N ARG A 7 5.25 -3.65 -17.43
CA ARG A 7 6.50 -4.41 -17.68
C ARG A 7 6.41 -5.91 -17.38
N TYR A 8 5.49 -6.30 -16.50
CA TYR A 8 5.35 -7.69 -16.04
C TYR A 8 4.07 -8.37 -16.55
N LYS A 9 3.25 -7.71 -17.37
CA LYS A 9 1.94 -8.21 -17.81
C LYS A 9 2.02 -9.50 -18.64
N ASP A 10 3.12 -9.71 -19.37
CA ASP A 10 3.34 -10.85 -20.25
C ASP A 10 4.01 -12.04 -19.53
N GLN A 11 4.21 -11.92 -18.22
CA GLN A 11 4.68 -12.99 -17.36
C GLN A 11 3.51 -13.61 -16.58
N ALA A 12 3.78 -14.60 -15.73
CA ALA A 12 2.77 -15.23 -14.87
C ALA A 12 2.33 -14.31 -13.70
N VAL A 13 2.05 -13.03 -13.97
CA VAL A 13 1.75 -11.98 -12.99
C VAL A 13 0.46 -11.27 -13.38
N ARG A 14 -0.51 -11.20 -12.46
CA ARG A 14 -1.70 -10.34 -12.58
C ARG A 14 -1.63 -9.24 -11.54
N SER A 15 -1.65 -8.00 -11.99
CA SER A 15 -1.66 -6.83 -11.12
C SER A 15 -3.06 -6.24 -11.02
N ILE A 16 -3.60 -6.19 -9.80
CA ILE A 16 -4.93 -5.62 -9.52
C ILE A 16 -4.80 -4.42 -8.57
N PHE A 17 -5.79 -3.55 -8.55
CA PHE A 17 -5.95 -2.52 -7.54
C PHE A 17 -7.22 -2.83 -6.74
N LEU A 18 -7.11 -3.00 -5.42
CA LEU A 18 -8.26 -3.17 -4.54
C LEU A 18 -8.64 -1.82 -3.92
N TYR A 19 -9.77 -1.26 -4.34
CA TYR A 19 -10.31 -0.03 -3.77
C TYR A 19 -11.04 -0.33 -2.47
N THR A 20 -10.45 0.10 -1.35
CA THR A 20 -10.94 -0.17 0.00
C THR A 20 -11.72 1.03 0.55
N ARG A 21 -11.43 1.47 1.78
CA ARG A 21 -12.04 2.65 2.42
C ARG A 21 -11.17 3.87 2.14
N GLU A 22 -11.77 5.06 2.13
CA GLU A 22 -10.99 6.29 2.03
C GLU A 22 -9.98 6.39 3.18
N ALA A 23 -8.73 6.67 2.85
CA ALA A 23 -7.66 6.81 3.83
C ALA A 23 -7.87 8.03 4.74
N HIS A 24 -8.34 9.11 4.13
CA HIS A 24 -8.57 10.41 4.76
C HIS A 24 -9.88 10.98 4.24
N PRO A 25 -11.05 10.47 4.67
CA PRO A 25 -12.33 10.94 4.16
C PRO A 25 -12.54 12.44 4.47
N GLY A 26 -13.10 13.15 3.50
CA GLY A 26 -13.34 14.59 3.57
C GLY A 26 -14.56 14.98 2.76
N GLU A 27 -14.80 16.27 2.62
CA GLU A 27 -15.98 16.83 1.96
C GLU A 27 -16.14 16.33 0.52
N ASN A 28 -15.03 16.19 -0.23
CA ASN A 28 -15.05 15.79 -1.63
C ASN A 28 -15.09 14.27 -1.82
N TYR A 29 -14.54 13.51 -0.86
CA TYR A 29 -14.57 12.04 -0.86
C TYR A 29 -14.88 11.55 0.55
N ARG A 30 -16.17 11.46 0.85
CA ARG A 30 -16.66 11.01 2.17
C ARG A 30 -16.40 9.52 2.38
N HIS A 31 -16.49 9.10 3.64
CA HIS A 31 -16.62 7.68 3.94
C HIS A 31 -17.84 7.11 3.21
N HIS A 32 -17.71 5.91 2.67
CA HIS A 32 -18.75 5.32 1.83
C HIS A 32 -19.94 4.90 2.68
N THR A 33 -21.15 5.33 2.29
CA THR A 33 -22.41 4.89 2.92
C THR A 33 -23.21 3.92 2.05
N SER A 34 -22.84 3.83 0.77
CA SER A 34 -23.38 2.88 -0.20
C SER A 34 -22.28 2.37 -1.15
N MET A 35 -22.56 1.28 -1.88
CA MET A 35 -21.67 0.81 -2.94
C MET A 35 -21.63 1.75 -4.15
N ASP A 36 -22.66 2.57 -4.34
CA ASP A 36 -22.72 3.55 -5.42
C ASP A 36 -21.77 4.72 -5.13
N ASP A 37 -21.74 5.23 -3.89
CA ASP A 37 -20.76 6.23 -3.44
C ASP A 37 -19.33 5.70 -3.63
N LYS A 38 -19.09 4.47 -3.19
CA LYS A 38 -17.78 3.82 -3.31
C LYS A 38 -17.35 3.70 -4.77
N ARG A 39 -18.27 3.33 -5.66
CA ARG A 39 -18.01 3.21 -7.09
C ARG A 39 -17.73 4.58 -7.72
N ALA A 40 -18.45 5.62 -7.30
CA ALA A 40 -18.21 6.99 -7.76
C ALA A 40 -16.80 7.47 -7.36
N ASN A 41 -16.43 7.30 -6.09
CA ASN A 41 -15.09 7.66 -5.60
C ASN A 41 -13.99 6.85 -6.31
N ALA A 42 -14.20 5.53 -6.50
CA ALA A 42 -13.23 4.69 -7.20
C ALA A 42 -13.01 5.10 -8.66
N ARG A 43 -14.07 5.56 -9.36
CA ARG A 43 -13.94 6.11 -10.72
C ARG A 43 -13.18 7.43 -10.72
N ALA A 44 -13.52 8.35 -9.82
CA ALA A 44 -12.81 9.61 -9.67
C ALA A 44 -11.32 9.41 -9.32
N PHE A 45 -11.00 8.40 -8.51
CA PHE A 45 -9.63 8.00 -8.22
C PHE A 45 -8.93 7.40 -9.45
N LYS A 46 -9.60 6.50 -10.17
CA LYS A 46 -9.07 5.91 -11.41
C LYS A 46 -8.67 6.98 -12.42
N GLU A 47 -9.54 7.95 -12.66
CA GLU A 47 -9.32 9.07 -13.59
C GLU A 47 -8.19 9.98 -13.11
N HIS A 48 -8.23 10.39 -11.84
CA HIS A 48 -7.20 11.27 -11.27
C HIS A 48 -5.79 10.63 -11.27
N SER A 49 -5.71 9.34 -10.94
CA SER A 49 -4.44 8.63 -10.79
C SER A 49 -4.04 7.83 -12.03
N ASN A 50 -4.78 7.94 -13.14
CA ASN A 50 -4.54 7.23 -14.40
C ASN A 50 -4.33 5.72 -14.20
N ILE A 51 -5.20 5.09 -13.40
CA ILE A 51 -5.09 3.65 -13.11
C ILE A 51 -5.60 2.84 -14.31
N ASN A 52 -4.71 2.06 -14.92
CA ASN A 52 -4.98 1.19 -16.05
C ASN A 52 -5.25 -0.25 -15.62
N ARG A 53 -4.69 -0.67 -14.48
CA ARG A 53 -4.98 -1.97 -13.86
C ARG A 53 -6.46 -2.14 -13.54
N GLU A 54 -6.89 -3.40 -13.51
CA GLU A 54 -8.23 -3.77 -13.06
C GLU A 54 -8.45 -3.35 -11.61
N ILE A 55 -9.58 -2.68 -11.35
CA ILE A 55 -9.97 -2.22 -10.03
C ILE A 55 -11.09 -3.12 -9.50
N PHE A 56 -10.81 -3.80 -8.38
CA PHE A 56 -11.84 -4.44 -7.57
C PHE A 56 -12.30 -3.50 -6.48
N LEU A 57 -13.57 -3.53 -6.14
CA LEU A 57 -14.09 -2.83 -4.97
C LEU A 57 -14.19 -3.83 -3.82
N ASP A 58 -13.62 -3.49 -2.66
CA ASP A 58 -13.96 -4.18 -1.42
C ASP A 58 -15.44 -3.94 -1.08
N ASP A 59 -16.03 -4.76 -0.21
CA ASP A 59 -17.39 -4.54 0.24
C ASP A 59 -17.53 -3.22 1.04
N LEU A 60 -18.77 -2.82 1.31
CA LEU A 60 -19.06 -1.55 1.97
C LEU A 60 -18.45 -1.50 3.38
N ILE A 61 -18.49 -2.61 4.11
CA ILE A 61 -17.92 -2.69 5.46
C ILE A 61 -16.39 -2.76 5.43
N GLY A 62 -15.78 -3.08 4.30
CA GLY A 62 -14.34 -3.24 4.09
C GLY A 62 -13.78 -4.53 4.68
N SER A 63 -14.40 -5.67 4.37
CA SER A 63 -13.98 -6.99 4.84
C SER A 63 -12.59 -7.37 4.38
N ALA A 64 -12.25 -7.15 3.11
CA ALA A 64 -10.90 -7.40 2.63
C ALA A 64 -9.91 -6.44 3.29
N HIS A 65 -10.24 -5.16 3.40
CA HIS A 65 -9.38 -4.18 4.04
C HIS A 65 -9.06 -4.56 5.49
N ARG A 66 -10.04 -5.08 6.25
CA ARG A 66 -9.80 -5.62 7.61
C ARG A 66 -8.93 -6.87 7.60
N ARG A 67 -9.18 -7.80 6.67
CA ARG A 67 -8.46 -9.08 6.60
C ARG A 67 -6.98 -8.91 6.21
N TYR A 68 -6.67 -7.90 5.41
CA TYR A 68 -5.36 -7.72 4.76
C TYR A 68 -4.55 -6.52 5.29
N GLY A 69 -4.93 -5.92 6.44
CA GLY A 69 -4.04 -5.06 7.24
C GLY A 69 -4.50 -3.62 7.53
N THR A 70 -5.67 -3.19 7.08
CA THR A 70 -6.34 -1.91 7.41
C THR A 70 -5.62 -0.59 7.09
N LEU A 71 -4.35 -0.63 6.69
CA LEU A 71 -3.62 0.56 6.26
C LEU A 71 -3.93 0.91 4.80
N PRO A 72 -3.89 2.21 4.46
CA PRO A 72 -4.03 2.62 3.07
C PRO A 72 -2.79 2.23 2.26
N ASN A 73 -2.99 1.97 0.96
CA ASN A 73 -1.91 1.75 -0.01
C ASN A 73 -0.93 0.59 0.35
N MET A 74 -1.43 -0.47 1.00
CA MET A 74 -0.69 -1.71 1.22
C MET A 74 -0.48 -2.49 -0.09
N THR A 75 0.59 -3.29 -0.16
CA THR A 75 0.82 -4.23 -1.28
C THR A 75 1.02 -5.65 -0.77
N TRP A 76 0.46 -6.59 -1.53
CA TRP A 76 0.61 -8.03 -1.34
C TRP A 76 1.05 -8.68 -2.64
N ILE A 77 1.95 -9.65 -2.58
CA ILE A 77 2.22 -10.58 -3.70
C ILE A 77 1.80 -11.97 -3.23
N MET A 78 0.79 -12.53 -3.91
CA MET A 78 0.21 -13.83 -3.59
C MET A 78 0.46 -14.81 -4.73
N GLY A 79 1.01 -15.97 -4.40
CA GLY A 79 1.21 -17.10 -5.31
C GLY A 79 -0.01 -18.01 -5.37
N ARG A 80 0.12 -19.11 -6.13
CA ARG A 80 -0.89 -20.17 -6.20
C ARG A 80 -1.16 -20.78 -4.83
N GLY A 81 -2.41 -21.17 -4.57
CA GLY A 81 -2.82 -21.76 -3.30
C GLY A 81 -2.89 -20.77 -2.13
N GLY A 82 -2.77 -19.46 -2.39
CA GLY A 82 -2.80 -18.43 -1.35
C GLY A 82 -1.48 -18.24 -0.60
N PHE A 83 -0.37 -18.77 -1.13
CA PHE A 83 0.95 -18.55 -0.54
C PHE A 83 1.34 -17.07 -0.62
N ILE A 84 1.66 -16.45 0.50
CA ILE A 84 2.02 -15.03 0.56
C ILE A 84 3.54 -14.92 0.37
N HIS A 85 3.95 -14.37 -0.77
CA HIS A 85 5.36 -14.08 -1.04
C HIS A 85 5.81 -12.74 -0.47
N TYR A 86 4.86 -11.80 -0.30
CA TYR A 86 5.16 -10.45 0.15
C TYR A 86 3.92 -9.81 0.78
N LYS A 87 4.14 -9.12 1.90
CA LYS A 87 3.20 -8.20 2.54
C LYS A 87 3.98 -6.95 2.91
N SER A 88 3.45 -5.77 2.57
CA SER A 88 3.99 -4.50 3.05
C SER A 88 2.89 -3.55 3.48
N ALA A 89 3.16 -2.84 4.58
CA ALA A 89 2.31 -1.79 5.13
C ALA A 89 2.12 -0.61 4.16
N TRP A 90 3.09 -0.35 3.27
CA TRP A 90 3.01 0.68 2.24
C TRP A 90 3.69 0.24 0.95
N THR A 91 3.11 0.64 -0.17
CA THR A 91 3.67 0.36 -1.49
C THR A 91 4.94 1.19 -1.73
N GLY A 92 6.09 0.51 -1.85
CA GLY A 92 7.33 1.05 -2.41
C GLY A 92 7.63 0.35 -3.73
N VAL A 93 7.60 1.08 -4.85
CA VAL A 93 7.66 0.48 -6.20
C VAL A 93 8.94 -0.35 -6.40
N ASP A 94 10.09 0.15 -5.94
CA ASP A 94 11.38 -0.53 -6.08
C ASP A 94 11.44 -1.82 -5.25
N ASP A 95 10.91 -1.80 -4.02
CA ASP A 95 10.85 -2.98 -3.15
C ASP A 95 9.91 -4.05 -3.72
N VAL A 96 8.74 -3.63 -4.23
CA VAL A 96 7.79 -4.54 -4.90
C VAL A 96 8.44 -5.18 -6.13
N GLU A 97 9.16 -4.42 -6.95
CA GLU A 97 9.86 -4.96 -8.12
C GLU A 97 10.95 -5.95 -7.72
N GLN A 98 11.76 -5.62 -6.71
CA GLN A 98 12.82 -6.50 -6.22
C GLN A 98 12.25 -7.85 -5.77
N VAL A 99 11.15 -7.82 -5.00
CA VAL A 99 10.50 -9.05 -4.53
C VAL A 99 9.86 -9.80 -5.68
N LEU A 100 9.19 -9.12 -6.61
CA LEU A 100 8.57 -9.77 -7.77
C LEU A 100 9.60 -10.54 -8.61
N LYS A 101 10.78 -9.96 -8.87
CA LYS A 101 11.89 -10.65 -9.55
C LYS A 101 12.30 -11.94 -8.82
N GLY A 102 12.47 -11.85 -7.50
CA GLY A 102 12.83 -13.02 -6.69
C GLY A 102 11.74 -14.09 -6.66
N VAL A 103 10.46 -13.70 -6.68
CA VAL A 103 9.34 -14.64 -6.75
C VAL A 103 9.31 -15.36 -8.08
N ILE A 104 9.51 -14.66 -9.20
CA ILE A 104 9.56 -15.27 -10.54
C ILE A 104 10.72 -16.27 -10.61
N ASP A 105 11.92 -15.87 -10.19
CA ASP A 105 13.09 -16.76 -10.16
C ASP A 105 12.84 -17.99 -9.26
N PHE A 106 12.26 -17.80 -8.08
CA PHE A 106 11.87 -18.90 -7.21
C PHE A 106 10.89 -19.85 -7.90
N GLN A 107 9.85 -19.34 -8.57
CA GLN A 107 8.87 -20.21 -9.23
C GLN A 107 9.48 -20.99 -10.40
N GLU A 108 10.40 -20.38 -11.16
CA GLU A 108 11.07 -21.02 -12.30
C GLU A 108 12.11 -22.05 -11.86
N ASN A 109 12.83 -21.80 -10.76
CA ASN A 109 14.04 -22.55 -10.44
C ASN A 109 13.99 -23.37 -9.15
N ARG A 110 12.93 -23.26 -8.31
CA ARG A 110 12.91 -23.92 -6.99
C ARG A 110 13.15 -25.43 -7.00
N ILE A 111 12.68 -26.15 -8.03
CA ILE A 111 12.85 -27.61 -8.11
C ILE A 111 14.31 -27.93 -8.43
N LYS A 112 14.87 -27.23 -9.42
CA LYS A 112 16.26 -27.40 -9.84
C LYS A 112 17.25 -27.04 -8.73
N ASN A 113 16.95 -25.99 -7.96
CA ASN A 113 17.83 -25.46 -6.93
C ASN A 113 17.50 -25.98 -5.52
N GLU A 114 16.53 -26.90 -5.41
CA GLU A 114 16.06 -27.46 -4.13
C GLU A 114 15.69 -26.39 -3.09
N TRP A 115 15.13 -25.27 -3.56
CA TRP A 115 14.79 -24.14 -2.69
C TRP A 115 13.49 -24.40 -1.92
N VAL A 116 13.53 -24.10 -0.62
CA VAL A 116 12.40 -24.19 0.29
C VAL A 116 12.03 -22.78 0.79
N PRO A 117 10.74 -22.38 0.77
CA PRO A 117 10.33 -21.09 1.30
C PRO A 117 10.39 -21.07 2.83
N PHE A 118 10.73 -19.92 3.42
CA PHE A 118 10.71 -19.69 4.87
C PHE A 118 10.16 -18.29 5.19
N TYR A 119 9.76 -18.07 6.46
CA TYR A 119 9.26 -16.78 6.93
C TYR A 119 10.40 -15.84 7.32
N SER A 120 10.28 -14.55 6.96
CA SER A 120 11.21 -13.51 7.39
C SER A 120 10.51 -12.17 7.52
N GLU A 121 10.98 -11.33 8.44
CA GLU A 121 10.60 -9.93 8.57
C GLU A 121 11.83 -9.05 8.36
N ARG A 122 11.68 -7.94 7.65
CA ARG A 122 12.74 -6.97 7.39
C ARG A 122 12.17 -5.58 7.24
N SER A 123 12.98 -4.57 7.57
CA SER A 123 12.64 -3.19 7.28
C SER A 123 12.78 -2.90 5.78
N ALA A 124 11.92 -2.01 5.28
CA ALA A 124 11.99 -1.43 3.95
C ALA A 124 11.79 0.08 4.06
N TRP A 125 12.31 0.84 3.11
CA TRP A 125 12.25 2.30 3.12
C TRP A 125 12.10 2.86 1.70
N SER A 126 11.49 4.03 1.61
CA SER A 126 11.38 4.78 0.36
C SER A 126 11.42 6.28 0.65
N LYS A 127 11.74 7.08 -0.37
CA LYS A 127 11.56 8.53 -0.29
C LYS A 127 10.06 8.83 -0.17
N ARG A 128 9.69 9.73 0.74
CA ARG A 128 8.33 10.25 0.84
C ARG A 128 8.27 11.59 0.13
N ASP A 129 7.21 11.81 -0.66
CA ASP A 129 6.91 13.10 -1.26
C ASP A 129 5.87 13.82 -0.38
N PRO A 130 6.29 14.74 0.51
CA PRO A 130 5.38 15.42 1.42
C PRO A 130 4.42 16.34 0.66
N LYS A 131 4.82 16.89 -0.48
CA LYS A 131 3.98 17.78 -1.29
C LYS A 131 2.84 17.00 -1.91
N LYS A 132 3.11 15.87 -2.59
CA LYS A 132 2.05 15.00 -3.12
C LYS A 132 1.13 14.45 -2.03
N PHE A 133 1.69 14.14 -0.86
CA PHE A 133 0.88 13.72 0.28
C PHE A 133 -0.10 14.82 0.71
N GLN A 134 0.37 16.06 0.83
CA GLN A 134 -0.45 17.22 1.16
C GLN A 134 -1.50 17.52 0.08
N GLU A 135 -1.12 17.50 -1.19
CA GLU A 135 -2.04 17.65 -2.34
C GLU A 135 -3.18 16.63 -2.28
N GLY A 136 -2.89 15.39 -1.87
CA GLY A 136 -3.90 14.35 -1.68
C GLY A 136 -4.91 14.67 -0.56
N LEU A 137 -4.47 15.24 0.55
CA LEU A 137 -5.35 15.68 1.64
C LEU A 137 -6.24 16.85 1.18
N GLU A 138 -5.64 17.86 0.55
CA GLU A 138 -6.34 19.05 0.06
C GLU A 138 -7.38 18.71 -1.00
N ARG A 139 -7.06 17.78 -1.91
CA ARG A 139 -8.02 17.25 -2.89
C ARG A 139 -9.24 16.62 -2.21
N THR A 140 -9.05 16.02 -1.03
CA THR A 140 -10.13 15.36 -0.31
C THR A 140 -11.00 16.32 0.50
N GLY A 141 -10.43 17.44 0.91
CA GLY A 141 -11.15 18.58 1.47
C GLY A 141 -10.52 19.12 2.77
N PRO A 142 -10.93 20.31 3.22
CA PRO A 142 -10.40 20.94 4.42
C PRO A 142 -10.48 20.05 5.67
N GLN A 143 -11.53 19.24 5.80
CA GLN A 143 -11.64 18.31 6.91
C GLN A 143 -10.50 17.28 6.92
N ALA A 144 -10.13 16.72 5.77
CA ALA A 144 -9.08 15.70 5.70
C ALA A 144 -7.71 16.27 6.15
N VAL A 145 -7.44 17.54 5.82
CA VAL A 145 -6.24 18.26 6.27
C VAL A 145 -6.26 18.45 7.79
N ALA A 146 -7.38 18.93 8.33
CA ALA A 146 -7.55 19.17 9.77
C ALA A 146 -7.47 17.86 10.59
N ASP A 147 -8.14 16.81 10.13
CA ASP A 147 -8.15 15.49 10.77
C ASP A 147 -6.73 14.90 10.81
N PHE A 148 -5.97 15.00 9.71
CA PHE A 148 -4.59 14.51 9.68
C PHE A 148 -3.69 15.29 10.64
N ALA A 149 -3.83 16.61 10.71
CA ALA A 149 -3.09 17.44 11.67
C ALA A 149 -3.38 17.03 13.11
N GLY A 150 -4.65 16.77 13.44
CA GLY A 150 -5.07 16.27 14.76
C GLY A 150 -4.48 14.90 15.10
N VAL A 151 -4.55 13.93 14.18
CA VAL A 151 -3.98 12.59 14.35
C VAL A 151 -2.45 12.65 14.51
N ALA A 152 -1.76 13.49 13.73
CA ALA A 152 -0.32 13.66 13.83
C ALA A 152 0.09 14.21 15.21
N ALA A 153 -0.69 15.11 15.79
CA ALA A 153 -0.48 15.59 17.15
C ALA A 153 -0.67 14.48 18.20
N ALA A 154 -1.73 13.68 18.08
CA ALA A 154 -2.05 12.59 19.01
C ALA A 154 -1.03 11.42 18.94
N ARG A 155 -0.52 11.11 17.74
CA ARG A 155 0.45 10.01 17.53
C ARG A 155 1.76 10.19 18.27
N LYS A 156 2.11 11.40 18.73
CA LYS A 156 3.28 11.62 19.58
C LYS A 156 3.26 10.75 20.85
N ASN A 157 2.07 10.35 21.31
CA ASN A 157 1.86 9.62 22.57
C ASN A 157 1.19 8.24 22.38
N ALA A 158 1.08 7.73 21.15
CA ALA A 158 0.36 6.48 20.87
C ALA A 158 1.16 5.22 21.25
N LYS A 159 0.44 4.15 21.64
CA LYS A 159 1.04 2.82 21.86
C LYS A 159 1.49 2.19 20.53
N PRO A 160 2.51 1.32 20.53
CA PRO A 160 2.90 0.56 19.34
C PRO A 160 1.74 -0.29 18.82
N ASP A 161 1.57 -0.31 17.49
CA ASP A 161 0.61 -1.14 16.76
C ASP A 161 1.41 -2.07 15.84
N PRO A 162 1.25 -3.40 15.90
CA PRO A 162 2.03 -4.34 15.08
C PRO A 162 1.83 -4.17 13.57
N GLU A 163 0.74 -3.54 13.11
CA GLU A 163 0.52 -3.26 11.69
C GLU A 163 1.13 -1.91 11.27
N VAL A 164 1.49 -1.03 12.20
CA VAL A 164 2.15 0.26 11.92
C VAL A 164 3.65 0.11 12.17
N ALA A 165 4.47 0.49 11.18
CA ALA A 165 5.91 0.46 11.36
C ALA A 165 6.31 1.25 12.62
N PRO A 166 7.12 0.65 13.52
CA PRO A 166 7.53 1.32 14.74
C PRO A 166 8.30 2.59 14.41
N LYS A 167 8.22 3.58 15.31
CA LYS A 167 9.08 4.75 15.21
C LYS A 167 10.52 4.25 15.29
N ILE A 168 11.29 4.48 14.23
CA ILE A 168 12.71 4.14 14.21
C ILE A 168 13.37 4.98 15.33
N PRO A 169 13.99 4.35 16.34
CA PRO A 169 14.81 5.05 17.31
C PRO A 169 15.88 5.87 16.58
N GLY A 170 16.40 6.94 17.18
CA GLY A 170 17.41 7.78 16.53
C GLY A 170 18.56 6.96 15.91
N ASN A 171 19.18 7.49 14.87
CA ASN A 171 20.29 6.80 14.20
C ASN A 171 21.41 6.49 15.19
N PHE A 172 21.96 5.27 15.10
CA PHE A 172 23.21 4.91 15.76
C PHE A 172 24.43 5.62 15.14
N PHE A 173 24.24 6.24 13.98
CA PHE A 173 25.25 7.02 13.27
C PHE A 173 24.91 8.51 13.38
N GLU A 174 25.83 9.28 13.97
CA GLU A 174 25.86 10.72 13.78
C GLU A 174 26.39 10.98 12.37
N PRO A 175 25.62 11.62 11.46
CA PRO A 175 26.19 12.04 10.19
C PRO A 175 27.38 12.95 10.48
N GLU A 176 28.50 12.75 9.77
CA GLU A 176 29.64 13.65 9.84
C GLU A 176 29.11 15.08 9.63
N LYS A 177 29.44 15.96 10.58
CA LYS A 177 29.09 17.38 10.46
C LYS A 177 29.99 17.96 9.38
N ASP A 178 29.44 18.14 8.19
CA ASP A 178 30.01 19.01 7.16
C ASP A 178 30.11 20.46 7.68
#